data_AF-A0AAP5XYH9-F1
#
_entry.id   AF-A0AAP5XYH9-F1
#
_cell.length_a   1.000
_cell.length_b   1.000
_cell.length_c   1.000
_cell.angle_alpha   90.00
_cell.angle_beta   90.00
_cell.angle_gamma   90.00
#
_symmetry.space_group_name_H-M   'P 1'
#
loop_
_entity.id
_entity.type
_entity.pdbx_description
1 polymer ?
#
loop_
_entity_poly.entity_id
_entity_poly.type
_entity_poly.pdbx_seq_one_letter_code
_entity_poly.pdbx_strand_id
1 'polypeptide(L)'
;MLTLSGCANVRPLPEVQLTVNGCPRVTQCRLERSAPRSNGDLNAALDETEAAWAVCADKVDTIVACQERNSEQTAVPAQRPE
;
A
#
# COMPACT_ATOMS: atom_id res chain seq x y z
N MET A 1 30.66 54.72 -14.79
CA MET A 1 29.82 54.02 -13.79
C MET A 1 29.40 52.68 -14.39
N LEU A 2 29.91 51.57 -13.86
CA LEU A 2 29.48 50.23 -14.25
C LEU A 2 28.29 49.83 -13.37
N THR A 3 27.11 49.67 -13.98
CA THR A 3 25.92 49.14 -13.30
C THR A 3 26.01 47.62 -13.29
N LEU A 4 26.17 47.02 -12.10
CA LEU A 4 26.08 45.58 -11.90
C LEU A 4 24.61 45.13 -11.99
N SER A 5 24.31 44.15 -12.84
CA SER A 5 23.00 43.51 -12.94
C SER A 5 22.61 42.89 -11.60
N GLY A 6 21.48 43.33 -11.03
CA GLY A 6 20.91 42.74 -9.82
C GLY A 6 20.19 41.43 -10.09
N CYS A 7 20.28 40.49 -9.16
CA CYS A 7 19.53 39.23 -9.21
C CYS A 7 18.03 39.53 -9.17
N ALA A 8 17.28 39.09 -10.19
CA ALA A 8 15.83 39.08 -10.12
C ALA A 8 15.38 38.03 -9.10
N ASN A 9 14.41 38.37 -8.27
CA ASN A 9 13.72 37.39 -7.43
C ASN A 9 12.99 36.41 -8.36
N VAL A 10 13.59 35.24 -8.58
CA VAL A 10 12.98 34.14 -9.34
C VAL A 10 11.72 33.73 -8.60
N ARG A 11 10.60 33.66 -9.35
CA ARG A 11 9.33 33.14 -8.83
C ARG A 11 9.58 31.70 -8.33
N PRO A 12 9.21 31.33 -7.09
CA PRO A 12 9.34 29.95 -6.63
C PRO A 12 8.68 29.02 -7.67
N LEU A 13 9.42 28.00 -8.11
CA LEU A 13 8.84 26.98 -8.98
C LEU A 13 7.65 26.35 -8.25
N PRO A 14 6.56 26.01 -8.97
CA PRO A 14 5.44 25.31 -8.36
C PRO A 14 5.94 24.05 -7.66
N GLU A 15 5.46 23.84 -6.44
CA GLU A 15 5.83 22.70 -5.62
C GLU A 15 5.52 21.39 -6.36
N VAL A 16 6.51 20.51 -6.45
CA VAL A 16 6.35 19.22 -7.11
C VAL A 16 5.40 18.40 -6.25
N GLN A 17 4.19 18.13 -6.77
CA GLN A 17 3.26 17.22 -6.13
C GLN A 17 3.77 15.79 -6.30
N LEU A 18 4.51 15.30 -5.31
CA LEU A 18 4.93 13.91 -5.23
C LEU A 18 3.68 13.03 -5.09
N THR A 19 3.35 12.30 -6.14
CA THR A 19 2.31 11.27 -6.04
C THR A 19 2.92 10.08 -5.31
N VAL A 20 2.58 9.92 -4.03
CA VAL A 20 3.01 8.76 -3.26
C VAL A 20 2.17 7.57 -3.69
N ASN A 21 2.74 6.72 -4.55
CA ASN A 21 2.13 5.45 -4.94
C ASN A 21 2.24 4.45 -3.76
N GLY A 22 1.34 4.58 -2.79
CA GLY A 22 1.26 3.71 -1.61
C GLY A 22 0.48 2.41 -1.86
N CYS A 23 0.56 1.48 -0.91
CA CYS A 23 -0.27 0.28 -0.94
C CYS A 23 -1.76 0.59 -0.70
N PRO A 24 -2.67 -0.20 -1.31
CA PRO A 24 -4.11 0.02 -1.13
C PRO A 24 -4.51 -0.17 0.33
N ARG A 25 -5.53 0.57 0.77
CA ARG A 25 -6.17 0.33 2.06
C ARG A 25 -6.82 -1.05 2.05
N VAL A 26 -6.45 -1.88 3.02
CA VAL A 26 -7.04 -3.21 3.20
C VAL A 26 -8.06 -3.24 4.33
N THR A 27 -9.05 -4.11 4.18
CA THR A 27 -10.01 -4.43 5.24
C THR A 27 -9.54 -5.65 6.01
N GLN A 28 -9.77 -5.63 7.34
CA GLN A 28 -9.41 -6.75 8.19
C GLN A 28 -10.12 -8.03 7.75
N CYS A 29 -9.39 -9.15 7.74
CA CYS A 29 -10.01 -10.46 7.57
C CYS A 29 -10.90 -10.78 8.76
N ARG A 30 -12.09 -11.29 8.48
CA ARG A 30 -13.05 -11.67 9.52
C ARG A 30 -13.59 -13.05 9.20
N LEU A 31 -13.58 -13.89 10.23
CA LEU A 31 -14.27 -15.17 10.24
C LEU A 31 -15.55 -14.98 11.05
N GLU A 32 -16.68 -15.21 10.39
CA GLU A 32 -17.95 -15.15 11.09
C GLU A 32 -18.11 -16.38 12.01
N ARG A 33 -18.75 -16.16 13.15
CA ARG A 33 -19.06 -17.23 14.08
C ARG A 33 -20.09 -18.16 13.44
N SER A 34 -19.75 -19.44 13.32
CA SER A 34 -20.70 -20.50 12.97
C SER A 34 -21.24 -21.21 14.21
N ALA A 35 -22.45 -21.76 14.09
CA ALA A 35 -23.10 -22.55 15.15
C ALA A 35 -23.86 -23.73 14.52
N PRO A 36 -23.15 -24.68 13.87
CA PRO A 36 -23.79 -25.78 13.16
C PRO A 36 -24.64 -26.64 14.10
N ARG A 37 -25.81 -27.09 13.62
CA ARG A 37 -26.74 -27.95 14.38
C ARG A 37 -26.80 -29.38 13.83
N SER A 38 -26.36 -29.55 12.60
CA SER A 38 -26.26 -30.84 11.91
C SER A 38 -24.86 -31.03 11.30
N ASN A 39 -24.54 -32.26 10.92
CA ASN A 39 -23.32 -32.54 10.15
C ASN A 39 -23.33 -31.85 8.78
N GLY A 40 -24.52 -31.66 8.18
CA GLY A 40 -24.67 -30.89 6.95
C GLY A 40 -24.28 -29.42 7.16
N ASP A 41 -24.76 -28.81 8.24
CA ASP A 41 -24.42 -27.43 8.60
C ASP A 41 -22.92 -27.30 8.93
N LEU A 42 -22.33 -28.32 9.56
CA LEU A 42 -20.91 -28.35 9.86
C LEU A 42 -20.07 -28.38 8.57
N ASN A 43 -20.45 -29.22 7.60
CA ASN A 43 -19.76 -29.28 6.32
C ASN A 43 -19.88 -27.94 5.57
N ALA A 44 -21.06 -27.34 5.52
CA ALA A 44 -21.25 -26.02 4.91
C ALA A 44 -20.40 -24.95 5.63
N ALA A 45 -20.37 -24.95 6.96
CA ALA A 45 -19.56 -24.02 7.73
C ALA A 45 -18.05 -24.22 7.51
N LEU A 46 -17.60 -25.45 7.24
CA LEU A 46 -16.21 -25.74 6.84
C LEU A 46 -15.91 -25.12 5.47
N ASP A 47 -16.76 -25.36 4.48
CA ASP A 47 -16.59 -24.80 3.12
C ASP A 47 -16.56 -23.26 3.16
N GLU A 48 -17.47 -22.63 3.92
CA GLU A 48 -17.52 -21.18 4.11
C GLU A 48 -16.26 -20.65 4.81
N THR A 49 -15.77 -21.38 5.81
CA THR A 49 -14.54 -21.04 6.53
C THR A 49 -13.34 -21.10 5.58
N GLU A 50 -13.18 -22.18 4.83
CA GLU A 50 -12.08 -22.34 3.87
C GLU A 50 -12.09 -21.22 2.82
N ALA A 51 -13.26 -20.88 2.28
CA ALA A 51 -13.40 -19.76 1.36
C ALA A 51 -13.01 -18.41 1.99
N ALA A 52 -13.44 -18.14 3.22
CA ALA A 52 -13.08 -16.91 3.93
C ALA A 52 -11.56 -16.81 4.20
N TRP A 53 -10.91 -17.93 4.50
CA TRP A 53 -9.45 -18.00 4.65
C TRP A 53 -8.72 -17.76 3.34
N ALA A 54 -9.17 -18.35 2.24
CA ALA A 54 -8.57 -18.12 0.91
C ALA A 54 -8.61 -16.63 0.54
N VAL A 55 -9.76 -15.98 0.71
CA VAL A 55 -9.90 -14.53 0.48
C VAL A 55 -8.97 -13.72 1.38
N CYS A 56 -8.76 -14.16 2.63
CA CYS A 56 -7.82 -13.50 3.52
C CYS A 56 -6.37 -13.64 3.06
N ALA A 57 -5.96 -14.85 2.65
CA ALA A 57 -4.63 -15.11 2.12
C ALA A 57 -4.33 -14.22 0.90
N ASP A 58 -5.26 -14.13 -0.05
CA ASP A 58 -5.13 -13.28 -1.24
C ASP A 58 -4.89 -11.80 -0.88
N LYS A 59 -5.58 -11.30 0.16
CA LYS A 59 -5.36 -9.93 0.66
C LYS A 59 -3.96 -9.76 1.23
N VAL A 60 -3.49 -10.71 2.03
CA VAL A 60 -2.14 -10.67 2.63
C VAL A 60 -1.08 -10.68 1.54
N ASP A 61 -1.19 -11.59 0.57
CA ASP A 61 -0.25 -11.70 -0.55
C ASP A 61 -0.20 -10.42 -1.37
N THR A 62 -1.36 -9.81 -1.63
CA THR A 62 -1.44 -8.52 -2.34
C THR A 62 -0.73 -7.40 -1.58
N ILE A 63 -0.86 -7.34 -0.25
CA ILE A 63 -0.19 -6.33 0.58
C ILE A 63 1.32 -6.57 0.59
N VAL A 64 1.76 -7.81 0.78
CA VAL A 64 3.19 -8.18 0.80
C VAL A 64 3.83 -7.81 -0.54
N ALA A 65 3.25 -8.24 -1.65
CA ALA A 65 3.76 -7.91 -2.99
C ALA A 65 3.80 -6.39 -3.23
N CYS A 66 2.84 -5.64 -2.68
CA CYS A 66 2.89 -4.19 -2.76
C CYS A 66 4.03 -3.59 -1.91
N GLN A 67 4.20 -4.06 -0.68
CA GLN A 67 5.24 -3.59 0.23
C GLN A 67 6.64 -3.86 -0.33
N GLU A 68 6.84 -5.01 -0.98
CA GLU A 68 8.09 -5.35 -1.66
C GLU A 68 8.41 -4.36 -2.77
N ARG A 69 7.46 -4.13 -3.71
CA ARG A 69 7.63 -3.14 -4.78
C ARG A 69 7.87 -1.72 -4.26
N ASN A 70 7.16 -1.31 -3.21
CA ASN A 70 7.32 0.02 -2.64
C ASN A 70 8.68 0.17 -1.91
N SER A 71 9.18 -0.90 -1.29
CA SER A 71 10.50 -0.90 -0.66
C SER A 71 11.60 -0.78 -1.71
N GLU A 72 11.49 -1.50 -2.83
CA GLU A 72 12.39 -1.38 -3.98
C GLU A 72 12.40 0.05 -4.56
N GLN A 73 11.22 0.68 -4.69
CA GLN A 73 11.11 2.05 -5.19
C GLN A 73 11.64 3.11 -4.22
N THR A 74 11.56 2.86 -2.91
CA THR A 74 12.07 3.77 -1.88
C THR A 74 13.61 3.70 -1.78
N ALA A 75 14.24 2.68 -2.37
CA ALA A 75 15.68 2.60 -2.55
C ALA A 75 16.17 3.54 -3.69
N VAL A 76 15.86 4.83 -3.60
CA VAL A 76 16.59 5.87 -4.35
C VAL A 76 18.03 5.87 -3.81
N PRO A 77 19.07 5.85 -4.67
CA PRO A 77 20.44 5.91 -4.19
C PRO A 77 20.62 7.22 -3.42
N ALA A 78 21.08 7.13 -2.18
CA ALA A 78 21.49 8.29 -1.39
C ALA A 78 22.39 9.16 -2.29
N GLN A 79 21.88 10.31 -2.71
CA GLN A 79 22.67 11.27 -3.46
C GLN A 79 23.84 11.67 -2.56
N ARG A 80 25.04 11.26 -2.98
CA ARG A 80 26.31 11.56 -2.35
C ARG A 80 26.51 13.08 -2.34
N PRO A 81 26.63 13.74 -1.18
CA PRO A 81 27.08 15.13 -1.14
C PRO A 81 28.56 15.19 -1.49
N GLU A 82 28.94 16.14 -2.35
CA GLU A 82 30.33 16.55 -2.60
C GLU A 82 30.94 17.30 -1.41
#